data_AF-A0A504X8H2-F1
#
_entry.id   AF-A0A504X8H2-F1
#
_cell.length_a   1.000
_cell.length_b   1.000
_cell.length_c   1.000
_cell.angle_alpha   90.00
_cell.angle_beta   90.00
_cell.angle_gamma   90.00
#
_symmetry.space_group_name_H-M   'P 1'
#
loop_
_entity.id
_entity.type
_entity.pdbx_description
1 polymer ?
#
loop_
_entity_poly.entity_id
_entity_poly.type
_entity_poly.pdbx_seq_one_letter_code
_entity_poly.pdbx_strand_id
1 'polypeptide(L)'
;MSKLSAFVKNTADLGHKATRKNPRIYPKAKTKRFNVRQPVPIDPEENKLLTQWWSDYRLRYNAVIDLLTYELKVKESVLTASIRRDDEGDRKRRWEVNESWNKETRAHSRPVLETMLNELVKEKQDRLVLFEQKAHENIMTNMTKIEELAAASEHLVTWENLDEKIEEIFNSPVVDYNFLVDQHGKVVHGSSPLPYPSDAKKSDEGLPNLSSTDDLSVTV
;
A
#
# COMPACT_ATOMS: atom_id res chain seq x y z
N MET A 1 22.32 39.53 -70.38
CA MET A 1 21.12 38.68 -70.21
C MET A 1 20.01 39.54 -69.60
N SER A 2 18.96 39.79 -70.38
CA SER A 2 17.94 40.84 -70.14
C SER A 2 17.07 40.58 -68.91
N LYS A 3 16.98 41.55 -67.98
CA LYS A 3 16.10 41.52 -66.79
C LYS A 3 14.60 41.61 -67.13
N LEU A 4 14.24 41.78 -68.41
CA LEU A 4 12.85 41.84 -68.86
C LEU A 4 12.16 40.47 -68.91
N SER A 5 12.91 39.38 -69.11
CA SER A 5 12.32 38.03 -69.20
C SER A 5 11.70 37.57 -67.87
N ALA A 6 12.21 38.05 -66.73
CA ALA A 6 11.66 37.76 -65.42
C ALA A 6 10.30 38.43 -65.16
N PHE A 7 9.99 39.53 -65.86
CA PHE A 7 8.77 40.30 -65.67
C PHE A 7 7.57 39.77 -66.49
N VAL A 8 7.84 38.87 -67.45
CA VAL A 8 6.84 38.30 -68.37
C VAL A 8 6.30 36.95 -67.89
N LYS A 9 6.77 36.43 -66.75
CA LYS A 9 6.20 35.21 -66.15
C LYS A 9 4.73 35.44 -65.82
N ASN A 10 3.84 34.65 -66.43
CA ASN A 10 2.42 34.71 -66.14
C ASN A 10 2.18 34.24 -64.70
N THR A 11 1.13 34.73 -64.04
CA THR A 11 0.84 34.42 -62.64
C THR A 11 0.66 32.92 -62.34
N ALA A 12 0.37 32.13 -63.37
CA ALA A 12 0.34 30.67 -63.32
C ALA A 12 1.73 30.05 -63.09
N ASP A 13 2.80 30.65 -63.62
CA ASP A 13 4.18 30.15 -63.51
C ASP A 13 4.80 30.40 -62.13
N LEU A 14 4.18 31.27 -61.32
CA LEU A 14 4.59 31.57 -59.93
C LEU A 14 3.92 30.65 -58.89
N GLY A 15 3.19 29.61 -59.32
CA GLY A 15 2.57 28.62 -58.43
C GLY A 15 1.39 29.14 -57.61
N HIS A 16 0.90 30.35 -57.89
CA HIS A 16 -0.27 30.91 -57.22
C HIS A 16 -1.55 30.34 -57.85
N LYS A 17 -2.30 29.53 -57.08
CA LYS A 17 -3.65 29.08 -57.47
C LYS A 17 -4.50 30.31 -57.80
N ALA A 18 -5.17 30.30 -58.94
CA ALA A 18 -6.07 31.38 -59.35
C ALA A 18 -7.22 31.50 -58.34
N THR A 19 -7.07 32.37 -57.33
CA THR A 19 -8.15 32.72 -56.41
C THR A 19 -9.15 33.59 -57.17
N ARG A 20 -10.46 33.39 -56.96
CA ARG A 20 -11.52 34.19 -57.63
C ARG A 20 -11.40 35.71 -57.39
N LYS A 21 -10.61 36.15 -56.41
CA LYS A 21 -10.30 37.56 -56.11
C LYS A 21 -8.78 37.78 -56.13
N ASN A 22 -8.35 38.96 -56.56
CA ASN A 22 -6.94 39.34 -56.57
C ASN A 22 -6.42 39.46 -55.11
N PRO A 23 -5.34 38.75 -54.74
CA PRO A 23 -4.72 38.87 -53.42
C PRO A 23 -4.14 40.26 -53.18
N ARG A 24 -4.04 40.68 -51.91
CA ARG A 24 -3.53 42.00 -51.50
C ARG A 24 -2.10 42.30 -51.98
N ILE A 25 -1.29 41.25 -52.20
CA ILE A 25 0.11 41.34 -52.65
C ILE A 25 0.21 41.83 -54.10
N TYR A 26 -0.84 41.61 -54.91
CA TYR A 26 -0.81 41.97 -56.32
C TYR A 26 -1.11 43.45 -56.55
N PRO A 27 -0.36 44.12 -57.43
CA PRO A 27 -0.65 45.50 -57.79
C PRO A 27 -1.97 45.59 -58.56
N LYS A 28 -2.66 46.72 -58.39
CA LYS A 28 -3.88 47.04 -59.16
C LYS A 28 -3.55 47.11 -60.65
N ALA A 29 -4.45 46.60 -61.49
CA ALA A 29 -4.33 46.69 -62.94
C ALA A 29 -4.13 48.14 -63.40
N LYS A 30 -3.30 48.36 -64.44
CA LYS A 30 -2.97 49.70 -64.97
C LYS A 30 -4.23 50.51 -65.31
N THR A 31 -5.23 49.89 -65.92
CA THR A 31 -6.51 50.50 -66.29
C THR A 31 -7.38 50.92 -65.11
N LYS A 32 -7.20 50.27 -63.94
CA LYS A 32 -7.96 50.60 -62.72
C LYS A 32 -7.15 51.46 -61.76
N ARG A 33 -5.86 51.74 -62.02
CA ARG A 33 -4.97 52.50 -61.14
C ARG A 33 -5.55 53.88 -60.78
N PHE A 34 -6.07 54.59 -61.78
CA PHE A 34 -6.61 55.94 -61.63
C PHE A 34 -8.12 56.03 -61.88
N ASN A 35 -8.80 54.89 -62.03
CA ASN A 35 -10.24 54.87 -62.20
C ASN A 35 -10.92 55.16 -60.85
N VAL A 36 -11.47 56.38 -60.72
CA VAL A 36 -12.30 56.81 -59.60
C VAL A 36 -13.76 56.63 -60.00
N ARG A 37 -14.49 55.84 -59.20
CA ARG A 37 -15.93 55.66 -59.42
C ARG A 37 -16.63 57.00 -59.22
N GLN A 38 -17.35 57.45 -60.24
CA GLN A 38 -18.23 58.61 -60.14
C GLN A 38 -19.53 58.19 -59.45
N PRO A 39 -20.07 59.00 -58.54
CA PRO A 39 -21.38 58.74 -57.95
C PRO A 39 -22.45 58.78 -59.06
N VAL A 40 -23.41 57.86 -58.97
CA VAL A 40 -24.59 57.87 -59.85
C VAL A 40 -25.46 59.05 -59.43
N PRO A 41 -26.06 59.83 -60.36
CA PRO A 41 -27.02 60.87 -59.99
C PRO A 41 -28.21 60.26 -59.26
N ILE A 42 -28.64 60.92 -58.17
CA ILE A 42 -29.70 60.44 -57.29
C ILE A 42 -30.85 61.45 -57.32
N ASP A 43 -32.08 60.96 -57.51
CA ASP A 43 -33.29 61.77 -57.36
C ASP A 43 -33.53 62.07 -55.87
N PRO A 44 -33.65 63.36 -55.47
CA PRO A 44 -33.85 63.73 -54.07
C PRO A 44 -35.16 63.24 -53.47
N GLU A 45 -36.23 63.06 -54.25
CA GLU A 45 -37.53 62.59 -53.74
C GLU A 45 -37.49 61.08 -53.49
N GLU A 46 -37.02 60.33 -54.47
CA GLU A 46 -36.86 58.86 -54.38
C GLU A 46 -35.95 58.48 -53.21
N ASN A 47 -34.83 59.18 -53.04
CA ASN A 47 -33.88 58.87 -51.98
C ASN A 47 -34.45 59.10 -50.57
N LYS A 48 -35.29 60.11 -50.39
CA LYS A 48 -35.98 60.36 -49.11
C LYS A 48 -36.93 59.21 -48.77
N LEU A 49 -37.74 58.78 -49.74
CA LEU A 49 -38.66 57.66 -49.57
C LEU A 49 -37.92 56.35 -49.29
N LEU A 50 -36.88 56.03 -50.08
CA LEU A 50 -36.04 54.85 -49.89
C LEU A 50 -35.41 54.82 -48.50
N THR A 51 -34.91 55.96 -48.01
CA THR A 51 -34.30 56.05 -46.69
C THR A 51 -35.32 55.76 -45.58
N GLN A 52 -36.52 56.34 -45.68
CA GLN A 52 -37.61 56.09 -44.74
C GLN A 52 -38.09 54.63 -44.76
N TRP A 53 -38.31 54.07 -45.95
CA TRP A 53 -38.74 52.68 -46.08
C TRP A 53 -37.67 51.70 -45.61
N TRP A 54 -36.41 52.01 -45.83
CA TRP A 54 -35.31 51.19 -45.34
C TRP A 54 -35.25 51.19 -43.81
N SER A 55 -35.41 52.35 -43.16
CA SER A 55 -35.47 52.42 -41.70
C SER A 55 -36.66 51.64 -41.14
N ASP A 56 -37.84 51.80 -41.74
CA ASP A 56 -39.06 51.11 -41.29
C ASP A 56 -38.95 49.59 -41.47
N TYR A 57 -38.43 49.15 -42.62
CA TYR A 57 -38.17 47.75 -42.90
C TYR A 57 -37.19 47.16 -41.89
N ARG A 58 -36.05 47.83 -41.66
CA ARG A 58 -35.03 47.41 -40.69
C ARG A 58 -35.61 47.30 -39.28
N LEU A 59 -36.42 48.26 -38.87
CA LEU A 59 -37.07 48.25 -37.57
C LEU A 59 -37.98 47.03 -37.41
N ARG A 60 -38.87 46.79 -38.39
CA ARG A 60 -39.78 45.63 -38.38
C ARG A 60 -39.03 44.31 -38.42
N TYR A 61 -38.00 44.22 -39.25
CA TYR A 61 -37.17 43.03 -39.37
C TYR A 61 -36.41 42.71 -38.07
N ASN A 62 -35.82 43.73 -37.43
CA ASN A 62 -35.16 43.56 -36.14
C ASN A 62 -36.15 43.11 -35.06
N ALA A 63 -37.37 43.65 -35.03
CA ALA A 63 -38.40 43.21 -34.09
C ALA A 63 -38.74 41.71 -34.25
N VAL A 64 -38.78 41.20 -35.49
CA VAL A 64 -38.98 39.77 -35.75
C VAL A 64 -37.77 38.95 -35.27
N ILE A 65 -36.54 39.41 -35.52
CA ILE A 65 -35.34 38.75 -35.00
C ILE A 65 -35.38 38.69 -33.47
N ASP A 66 -35.68 39.81 -32.81
CA ASP A 66 -35.71 39.89 -31.36
C ASP A 66 -36.72 38.90 -30.77
N LEU A 67 -37.93 38.81 -31.35
CA LEU A 67 -38.93 37.82 -30.97
C LEU A 67 -38.40 36.39 -31.12
N LEU A 68 -37.79 36.04 -32.27
CA LEU A 68 -37.25 34.70 -32.50
C LEU A 68 -36.11 34.38 -31.52
N THR A 69 -35.24 35.35 -31.21
CA THR A 69 -34.17 35.16 -30.23
C THR A 69 -34.71 34.97 -28.82
N TYR A 70 -35.78 35.68 -28.46
CA TYR A 70 -36.46 35.50 -27.18
C TYR A 70 -37.06 34.09 -27.05
N GLU A 71 -37.79 33.64 -28.07
CA GLU A 71 -38.36 32.29 -28.12
C GLU A 71 -37.30 31.19 -27.97
N LEU A 72 -36.14 31.35 -28.63
CA LEU A 72 -35.02 30.41 -28.49
C LEU A 72 -34.49 30.38 -27.05
N LYS A 73 -34.25 31.56 -26.44
CA LYS A 73 -33.78 31.64 -25.05
C LYS A 73 -34.77 31.04 -24.06
N VAL A 74 -36.07 31.27 -24.27
CA VAL A 74 -37.13 30.67 -23.42
C VAL A 74 -37.07 29.15 -23.55
N LYS A 75 -37.01 28.59 -24.75
CA LYS A 75 -36.90 27.14 -24.97
C LYS A 75 -35.65 26.54 -24.33
N GLU A 76 -34.50 27.20 -24.44
CA GLU A 76 -33.26 26.80 -23.76
C GLU A 76 -33.43 26.79 -22.24
N SER A 77 -34.06 27.82 -21.66
CA SER A 77 -34.30 27.89 -20.21
C SER A 77 -35.24 26.77 -19.73
N VAL A 78 -36.26 26.44 -20.51
CA VAL A 78 -37.20 25.35 -20.18
C VAL A 78 -36.50 23.99 -20.26
N LEU A 79 -35.71 23.76 -21.32
CA LEU A 79 -34.96 22.52 -21.50
C LEU A 79 -33.91 22.32 -20.41
N THR A 80 -33.16 23.37 -20.06
CA THR A 80 -32.19 23.29 -18.96
C THR A 80 -32.86 23.02 -17.62
N ALA A 81 -34.05 23.60 -17.38
CA ALA A 81 -34.83 23.31 -16.18
C ALA A 81 -35.42 21.89 -16.15
N SER A 82 -35.79 21.30 -17.29
CA SER A 82 -36.25 19.91 -17.34
C SER A 82 -35.09 18.94 -17.09
N ILE A 83 -33.95 19.13 -17.76
CA ILE A 83 -32.75 18.30 -17.57
C ILE A 83 -32.32 18.29 -16.10
N ARG A 84 -32.29 19.45 -15.43
CA ARG A 84 -31.93 19.54 -14.01
C ARG A 84 -32.88 18.74 -13.10
N ARG A 85 -34.19 18.79 -13.37
CA ARG A 85 -35.17 18.02 -12.58
C ARG A 85 -35.00 16.52 -12.77
N ASP A 86 -34.77 16.09 -14.00
CA ASP A 86 -34.54 14.68 -14.32
C ASP A 86 -33.26 14.17 -13.63
N ASP A 87 -32.17 14.95 -13.70
CA ASP A 87 -30.90 14.65 -13.03
C ASP A 87 -31.04 14.54 -11.50
N GLU A 88 -31.81 15.43 -10.88
CA GLU A 88 -32.08 15.39 -9.43
C GLU A 88 -32.90 14.16 -9.04
N GLY A 89 -33.91 13.81 -9.84
CA GLY A 89 -34.72 12.60 -9.64
C GLY A 89 -33.88 11.33 -9.73
N ASP A 90 -33.04 11.22 -10.75
CA ASP A 90 -32.16 10.08 -10.93
C ASP A 90 -31.06 10.01 -9.87
N ARG A 91 -30.51 11.15 -9.45
CA ARG A 91 -29.57 11.21 -8.32
C ARG A 91 -30.21 10.68 -7.05
N LYS A 92 -31.45 11.08 -6.76
CA LYS A 92 -32.20 10.61 -5.58
C LYS A 92 -32.45 9.10 -5.63
N ARG A 93 -32.87 8.57 -6.78
CA ARG A 93 -33.05 7.12 -6.98
C ARG A 93 -31.75 6.35 -6.76
N ARG A 94 -30.63 6.81 -7.34
CA ARG A 94 -29.30 6.18 -7.16
C ARG A 94 -28.86 6.22 -5.70
N TRP A 95 -29.11 7.32 -5.01
CA TRP A 95 -28.82 7.46 -3.59
C TRP A 95 -29.61 6.44 -2.76
N GLU A 96 -30.91 6.32 -3.00
CA GLU A 96 -31.78 5.36 -2.29
C GLU A 96 -31.32 3.91 -2.50
N VAL A 97 -30.96 3.54 -3.73
CA VAL A 97 -30.43 2.21 -4.06
C VAL A 97 -29.09 1.94 -3.38
N ASN A 98 -28.20 2.94 -3.34
CA ASN A 98 -26.91 2.79 -2.66
C ASN A 98 -27.11 2.63 -1.14
N GLU A 99 -28.01 3.41 -0.56
CA GLU A 99 -28.31 3.33 0.87
C GLU A 99 -28.94 1.99 1.25
N SER A 100 -29.85 1.44 0.43
CA SER A 100 -30.39 0.09 0.67
C SER A 100 -29.31 -0.97 0.58
N TRP A 101 -28.46 -0.90 -0.45
CA TRP A 101 -27.36 -1.85 -0.64
C TRP A 101 -26.32 -1.79 0.49
N ASN A 102 -26.00 -0.59 0.98
CA ASN A 102 -25.10 -0.42 2.13
C ASN A 102 -25.70 -1.00 3.42
N LYS A 103 -27.01 -0.85 3.62
CA LYS A 103 -27.71 -1.45 4.77
C LYS A 103 -27.68 -2.98 4.70
N GLU A 104 -27.97 -3.55 3.54
CA GLU A 104 -27.90 -5.00 3.31
C GLU A 104 -26.48 -5.53 3.52
N THR A 105 -25.49 -4.87 2.90
CA THR A 105 -24.07 -5.25 3.03
C THR A 105 -23.62 -5.20 4.49
N ARG A 106 -24.00 -4.16 5.23
CA ARG A 106 -23.69 -4.04 6.66
C ARG A 106 -24.34 -5.12 7.50
N ALA A 107 -25.59 -5.49 7.19
CA ALA A 107 -26.29 -6.57 7.88
C ALA A 107 -25.59 -7.93 7.65
N HIS A 108 -25.08 -8.18 6.43
CA HIS A 108 -24.33 -9.40 6.11
C HIS A 108 -22.91 -9.40 6.69
N SER A 109 -22.21 -8.27 6.71
CA SER A 109 -20.82 -8.20 7.17
C SER A 109 -20.69 -8.26 8.68
N ARG A 110 -21.67 -7.72 9.42
CA ARG A 110 -21.63 -7.63 10.87
C ARG A 110 -21.39 -8.96 11.59
N PRO A 111 -22.12 -10.05 11.32
CA PRO A 111 -21.87 -11.33 12.00
C PRO A 111 -20.47 -11.88 11.72
N VAL A 112 -19.98 -11.73 10.49
CA VAL A 112 -18.62 -12.17 10.11
C VAL A 112 -17.54 -11.39 10.85
N LEU A 113 -17.71 -10.09 10.99
CA LEU A 113 -16.77 -9.25 11.76
C LEU A 113 -16.83 -9.57 13.25
N GLU A 114 -18.02 -9.83 13.80
CA GLU A 114 -18.19 -10.24 15.20
C GLU A 114 -17.51 -11.59 15.47
N THR A 115 -17.61 -12.57 14.56
CA THR A 115 -16.90 -13.85 14.70
C THR A 115 -15.39 -13.68 14.62
N MET A 116 -14.88 -12.92 13.65
CA MET A 116 -13.44 -12.65 13.51
C MET A 116 -12.88 -11.92 14.74
N LEU A 117 -13.64 -10.96 15.29
CA LEU A 117 -13.24 -10.25 16.50
C LEU A 117 -13.18 -11.18 17.71
N ASN A 118 -14.16 -12.06 17.87
CA ASN A 118 -14.17 -13.05 18.95
C ASN A 118 -13.01 -14.04 18.85
N GLU A 119 -12.64 -14.47 17.64
CA GLU A 119 -11.46 -15.32 17.39
C GLU A 119 -10.16 -14.61 17.76
N LEU A 120 -10.00 -13.35 17.36
CA LEU A 120 -8.83 -12.55 17.73
C LEU A 120 -8.73 -12.34 19.25
N VAL A 121 -9.85 -12.09 19.92
CA VAL A 121 -9.87 -11.95 21.39
C VAL A 121 -9.43 -13.24 22.07
N LYS A 122 -9.92 -14.41 21.61
CA LYS A 122 -9.48 -15.71 22.12
C LYS A 122 -7.99 -15.94 21.91
N GLU A 123 -7.49 -15.70 20.70
CA GLU A 123 -6.06 -15.86 20.39
C GLU A 123 -5.17 -14.96 21.28
N LYS A 124 -5.60 -13.72 21.52
CA LYS A 124 -4.88 -12.80 22.41
C LYS A 124 -4.91 -13.27 23.86
N GLN A 125 -6.05 -13.80 24.32
CA GLN A 125 -6.17 -14.34 25.67
C GLN A 125 -5.25 -15.56 25.87
N ASP A 126 -5.24 -16.49 24.90
CA ASP A 126 -4.37 -17.67 24.94
C ASP A 126 -2.89 -17.28 24.97
N ARG A 127 -2.49 -16.29 24.15
CA ARG A 127 -1.13 -15.75 24.17
C ARG A 127 -0.77 -15.11 25.50
N LEU A 128 -1.71 -14.41 26.14
CA LEU A 128 -1.49 -13.79 27.45
C LEU A 128 -1.25 -14.86 28.52
N VAL A 129 -2.07 -15.91 28.54
CA VAL A 129 -1.93 -17.04 29.47
C VAL A 129 -0.57 -17.74 29.29
N LEU A 130 -0.17 -18.02 28.05
CA LEU A 130 1.14 -18.62 27.76
C LEU A 130 2.30 -17.71 28.20
N PHE A 131 2.15 -16.40 28.02
CA PHE A 131 3.15 -15.43 28.46
C PHE A 131 3.28 -15.41 29.99
N GLU A 132 2.16 -15.42 30.72
CA GLU A 132 2.13 -15.49 32.18
C GLU A 132 2.75 -16.78 32.72
N GLN A 133 2.43 -17.92 32.13
CA GLN A 133 3.03 -19.22 32.49
C GLN A 133 4.55 -19.19 32.31
N LYS A 134 5.03 -18.74 31.15
CA LYS A 134 6.46 -18.65 30.86
C LYS A 134 7.16 -17.65 31.78
N ALA A 135 6.51 -16.53 32.09
CA ALA A 135 7.05 -15.56 33.05
C ALA A 135 7.18 -16.18 34.45
N HIS A 136 6.17 -16.93 34.89
CA HIS A 136 6.20 -17.64 36.17
C HIS A 136 7.30 -18.71 36.22
N GLU A 137 7.44 -19.54 35.19
CA GLU A 137 8.53 -20.52 35.08
C GLU A 137 9.92 -19.87 35.13
N ASN A 138 10.09 -18.75 34.43
CA ASN A 138 11.35 -17.99 34.46
C ASN A 138 11.63 -17.42 35.86
N ILE A 139 10.61 -16.92 36.57
CA ILE A 139 10.78 -16.44 37.94
C ILE A 139 11.20 -17.58 38.86
N MET A 140 10.51 -18.73 38.80
CA MET A 140 10.82 -19.89 39.65
C MET A 140 12.23 -20.42 39.38
N THR A 141 12.61 -20.60 38.11
CA THR A 141 13.97 -21.06 37.75
C THR A 141 15.07 -20.08 38.12
N ASN A 142 14.78 -18.78 38.11
CA ASN A 142 15.73 -17.77 38.58
C ASN A 142 15.81 -17.77 40.11
N MET A 143 14.70 -17.95 40.82
CA MET A 143 14.70 -18.08 42.27
C MET A 143 15.51 -19.29 42.74
N THR A 144 15.30 -20.47 42.14
CA THR A 144 16.09 -21.66 42.48
C THR A 144 17.58 -21.45 42.24
N LYS A 145 17.96 -20.80 41.12
CA LYS A 145 19.37 -20.44 40.86
C LYS A 145 19.93 -19.47 41.89
N ILE A 146 19.15 -18.49 42.32
CA ILE A 146 19.57 -17.54 43.37
C ILE A 146 19.79 -18.28 44.69
N GLU A 147 18.91 -19.23 45.05
CA GLU A 147 19.05 -20.07 46.24
C GLU A 147 20.30 -20.97 46.17
N GLU A 148 20.53 -21.63 45.04
CA GLU A 148 21.74 -22.45 44.79
C GLU A 148 23.02 -21.60 44.89
N LEU A 149 23.02 -20.39 44.31
CA LEU A 149 24.14 -19.47 44.39
C LEU A 149 24.34 -18.93 45.81
N ALA A 150 23.27 -18.68 46.57
CA ALA A 150 23.35 -18.25 47.96
C ALA A 150 23.98 -19.35 48.83
N ALA A 151 23.56 -20.61 48.66
CA ALA A 151 24.16 -21.75 49.34
C ALA A 151 25.64 -21.94 48.95
N ALA A 152 25.97 -21.84 47.66
CA ALA A 152 27.35 -21.93 47.19
C ALA A 152 28.23 -20.76 47.66
N SER A 153 27.63 -19.60 47.94
CA SER A 153 28.37 -18.41 48.38
C SER A 153 29.03 -18.58 49.75
N GLU A 154 28.47 -19.43 50.61
CA GLU A 154 29.06 -19.77 51.91
C GLU A 154 30.41 -20.50 51.77
N HIS A 155 30.63 -21.17 50.63
CA HIS A 155 31.86 -21.90 50.34
C HIS A 155 32.89 -21.08 49.56
N LEU A 156 32.61 -19.80 49.25
CA LEU A 156 33.55 -18.93 48.55
C LEU A 156 34.71 -18.50 49.46
N VAL A 157 35.90 -18.40 48.88
CA VAL A 157 37.10 -17.93 49.59
C VAL A 157 37.03 -16.41 49.73
N THR A 158 36.90 -15.93 50.97
CA THR A 158 36.99 -14.52 51.33
C THR A 158 38.38 -14.18 51.87
N TRP A 159 38.69 -12.88 52.02
CA TRP A 159 39.97 -12.44 52.61
C TRP A 159 40.21 -12.97 54.01
N GLU A 160 39.14 -13.22 54.77
CA GLU A 160 39.19 -13.69 56.15
C GLU A 160 39.45 -15.21 56.23
N ASN A 161 38.91 -15.99 55.30
CA ASN A 161 39.00 -17.47 55.30
C ASN A 161 40.13 -18.01 54.41
N LEU A 162 41.03 -17.15 53.93
CA LEU A 162 42.03 -17.50 52.92
C LEU A 162 43.07 -18.50 53.44
N ASP A 163 43.68 -18.22 54.59
CA ASP A 163 44.76 -19.05 55.14
C ASP A 163 44.24 -20.43 55.57
N GLU A 164 43.05 -20.49 56.17
CA GLU A 164 42.39 -21.75 56.57
C GLU A 164 42.10 -22.66 55.36
N LYS A 165 41.62 -22.07 54.25
CA LYS A 165 41.34 -22.82 53.02
C LYS A 165 42.61 -23.31 52.34
N ILE A 166 43.72 -22.56 52.40
CA ILE A 166 45.01 -23.00 51.87
C ILE A 166 45.51 -24.24 52.62
N GLU A 167 45.43 -24.23 53.95
CA GLU A 167 45.80 -25.41 54.76
C GLU A 167 44.87 -26.60 54.48
N GLU A 168 43.56 -26.38 54.35
CA GLU A 168 42.61 -27.43 53.98
C GLU A 168 42.96 -28.06 52.62
N ILE A 169 43.29 -27.26 51.61
CA ILE A 169 43.69 -27.74 50.28
C ILE A 169 44.96 -28.59 50.36
N PHE A 170 45.99 -28.17 51.11
CA PHE A 170 47.23 -28.92 51.25
C PHE A 170 47.06 -30.25 52.01
N ASN A 171 46.13 -30.30 52.96
CA ASN A 171 45.81 -31.51 53.74
C ASN A 171 44.82 -32.43 53.01
N SER A 172 44.06 -31.91 52.05
CA SER A 172 43.13 -32.69 51.24
C SER A 172 43.87 -33.56 50.21
N PRO A 173 43.38 -34.78 49.90
CA PRO A 173 43.94 -35.57 48.82
C PRO A 173 43.76 -34.85 47.48
N VAL A 174 44.71 -35.04 46.56
CA VAL A 174 44.65 -34.44 45.21
C VAL A 174 43.32 -34.82 44.54
N VAL A 175 42.50 -33.83 44.22
CA VAL A 175 41.22 -34.03 43.51
C VAL A 175 41.52 -34.43 42.07
N ASP A 176 41.24 -35.68 41.73
CA ASP A 176 41.47 -36.23 40.39
C ASP A 176 40.24 -36.02 39.50
N TYR A 177 40.37 -35.16 38.50
CA TYR A 177 39.36 -34.94 37.47
C TYR A 177 39.47 -35.90 36.29
N ASN A 178 40.43 -36.85 36.31
CA ASN A 178 40.57 -37.82 35.22
C ASN A 178 39.47 -38.88 35.32
N PHE A 179 38.64 -38.95 34.27
CA PHE A 179 37.65 -40.00 34.09
C PHE A 179 37.65 -40.53 32.66
N LEU A 180 37.34 -41.81 32.53
CA LEU A 180 37.11 -42.47 31.25
C LEU A 180 35.61 -42.71 31.08
N VAL A 181 35.14 -42.67 29.84
CA VAL A 181 33.75 -42.99 29.50
C VAL A 181 33.76 -44.21 28.59
N ASP A 182 33.09 -45.26 29.03
CA ASP A 182 32.97 -46.50 28.26
C ASP A 182 32.01 -46.32 27.06
N GLN A 183 32.01 -47.25 26.11
CA GLN A 183 31.10 -47.24 24.95
C GLN A 183 29.62 -47.32 25.37
N HIS A 184 29.34 -47.81 26.58
CA HIS A 184 28.02 -47.84 27.21
C HIS A 184 27.68 -46.56 27.99
N GLY A 185 28.52 -45.54 27.96
CA GLY A 185 28.33 -44.27 28.66
C GLY A 185 28.63 -44.31 30.16
N LYS A 186 29.24 -45.39 30.67
CA LYS A 186 29.60 -45.51 32.08
C LYS A 186 30.89 -44.74 32.37
N VAL A 187 30.83 -43.83 33.35
CA VAL A 187 31.98 -43.02 33.79
C VAL A 187 32.79 -43.82 34.83
N VAL A 188 34.11 -43.90 34.63
CA VAL A 188 35.05 -44.55 35.54
C VAL A 188 36.12 -43.52 35.95
N HIS A 189 36.21 -43.25 37.25
CA HIS A 189 37.19 -42.31 37.82
C HIS A 189 38.50 -43.02 38.15
N GLY A 190 39.64 -42.35 37.94
CA GLY A 190 40.98 -42.92 38.10
C GLY A 190 41.31 -43.48 39.49
N SER A 191 40.66 -42.99 40.55
CA SER A 191 40.90 -43.42 41.93
C SER A 191 40.32 -44.80 42.29
N SER A 192 39.50 -45.40 41.43
CA SER A 192 38.94 -46.76 41.62
C SER A 192 39.20 -47.59 40.37
N PRO A 193 40.34 -48.30 40.29
CA PRO A 193 40.66 -49.10 39.11
C PRO A 193 39.64 -50.22 38.93
N LEU A 194 39.13 -50.38 37.71
CA LEU A 194 38.35 -51.57 37.35
C LEU A 194 39.23 -52.82 37.53
N PRO A 195 38.70 -53.91 38.11
CA PRO A 195 39.44 -55.17 38.17
C PRO A 195 39.81 -55.59 36.75
N TYR A 196 41.09 -55.92 36.55
CA TYR A 196 41.56 -56.42 35.26
C TYR A 196 40.82 -57.74 34.92
N PRO A 197 40.44 -57.98 33.64
CA PRO A 197 39.72 -59.19 33.24
C PRO A 197 40.42 -60.52 33.56
N SER A 198 41.70 -60.51 33.93
CA SER A 198 42.47 -61.69 34.35
C SER A 198 42.11 -62.20 35.75
N ASP A 199 41.58 -61.34 36.62
CA ASP A 199 41.49 -61.62 38.06
C ASP A 199 40.10 -62.16 38.47
N ALA A 200 39.13 -62.15 37.56
CA ALA A 200 37.76 -62.62 37.78
C ALA A 200 37.57 -64.15 37.65
N LYS A 201 38.64 -64.94 37.45
CA LYS A 201 38.54 -66.40 37.17
C LYS A 201 39.06 -67.36 38.25
N LYS A 202 39.32 -66.91 39.49
CA LYS A 202 39.89 -67.80 40.53
C LYS A 202 39.16 -67.92 41.87
N SER A 203 38.02 -67.29 42.06
CA SER A 203 37.19 -67.51 43.26
C SER A 203 35.74 -67.58 42.83
N ASP A 204 35.23 -68.82 42.74
CA ASP A 204 33.91 -69.24 43.25
C ASP A 204 33.51 -70.60 42.65
N GLU A 205 34.09 -71.68 43.19
CA GLU A 205 33.30 -72.89 43.41
C GLU A 205 32.48 -72.68 44.69
N GLY A 206 31.16 -72.49 44.56
CA GLY A 206 30.27 -72.37 45.72
C GLY A 206 28.93 -71.69 45.42
N LEU A 207 27.98 -72.44 44.86
CA LEU A 207 26.53 -72.10 44.84
C LEU A 207 25.95 -71.98 46.28
N PRO A 208 24.73 -71.44 46.55
CA PRO A 208 23.60 -71.21 45.61
C PRO A 208 22.76 -69.91 45.75
N ASN A 209 21.97 -69.63 44.70
CA ASN A 209 20.60 -69.07 44.61
C ASN A 209 20.03 -68.10 45.67
N LEU A 210 19.43 -66.98 45.24
CA LEU A 210 17.96 -66.80 45.02
C LEU A 210 17.60 -65.31 44.85
N SER A 211 16.68 -65.01 43.92
CA SER A 211 15.67 -63.91 43.91
C SER A 211 16.17 -62.45 44.04
N SER A 212 15.64 -61.43 43.38
CA SER A 212 14.29 -61.15 42.89
C SER A 212 14.34 -59.96 41.92
N THR A 213 13.37 -59.94 41.02
CA THR A 213 12.67 -58.78 40.42
C THR A 213 13.16 -57.37 40.81
N ASP A 214 13.37 -56.52 39.82
CA ASP A 214 12.41 -55.44 39.54
C ASP A 214 12.73 -54.72 38.22
N ASP A 215 11.73 -54.77 37.34
CA ASP A 215 11.58 -53.92 36.16
C ASP A 215 11.30 -52.48 36.61
N LEU A 216 12.03 -51.51 36.05
CA LEU A 216 11.51 -50.17 35.85
C LEU A 216 11.87 -49.69 34.45
N SER A 217 10.88 -49.83 33.58
CA SER A 217 10.74 -49.14 32.30
C SER A 217 10.70 -47.63 32.52
N VAL A 218 11.49 -46.89 31.75
CA VAL A 218 11.31 -45.46 31.53
C VAL A 218 10.78 -45.28 30.12
N THR A 219 9.51 -44.89 30.03
CA THR A 219 8.85 -44.42 28.81
C THR A 219 9.43 -43.08 28.38
N VAL A 220 9.72 -42.95 27.08
CA VAL A 220 9.73 -41.68 26.35
C VAL A 220 8.38 -41.54 25.66
#